data_AF-A0A952WWE9-F1
#
_entry.id   AF-A0A952WWE9-F1
#
_cell.length_a   1.000
_cell.length_b   1.000
_cell.length_c   1.000
_cell.angle_alpha   90.00
_cell.angle_beta   90.00
_cell.angle_gamma   90.00
#
_symmetry.space_group_name_H-M   'P 1'
#
loop_
_entity.id
_entity.type
_entity.pdbx_description
1 polymer ?
#
loop_
_entity_poly.entity_id
_entity_poly.type
_entity_poly.pdbx_seq_one_letter_code
_entity_poly.pdbx_strand_id
1 'polypeptide(L)'
;MKLVAFLIIAVSMCVGVVGALTAYVPPLSLSDSSLENLTLNAPAGNTSSDPRKPAPIATRGAVLTPELLATLRAANVQRVKVKEFSLARWPEWWLFVLGCLGLGGGAMLVRSMRRKAVAASIGARGGGMGGGVMPERAAGPATSATLSPAQLIDAMRADLEALRGKLRATPAQRDRLAAIVADLGHMQQTHIAAFLNARPEITARLGLGGYARLMDVFSAAERAINRAWSAAADDVENEAMECLDRAAELLEEAKGRA
;
A
#
# COMPACT_ATOMS: atom_id res chain seq x y z
N MET A 1 -3.63 8.78 18.22
CA MET A 1 -4.41 7.64 17.65
C MET A 1 -3.62 6.77 16.65
N LYS A 2 -2.90 7.33 15.65
CA LYS A 2 -2.08 6.52 14.73
C LYS A 2 -1.06 5.62 15.46
N LEU A 3 -0.37 6.17 16.46
CA LEU A 3 0.56 5.42 17.32
C LEU A 3 -0.10 4.22 18.02
N VAL A 4 -1.34 4.38 18.51
CA VAL A 4 -2.09 3.30 19.17
C VAL A 4 -2.39 2.17 18.20
N ALA A 5 -2.82 2.48 16.97
CA ALA A 5 -3.09 1.46 15.97
C ALA A 5 -1.81 0.70 15.57
N PHE A 6 -0.69 1.40 15.41
CA PHE A 6 0.60 0.75 15.14
C PHE A 6 1.07 -0.12 16.32
N LEU A 7 0.86 0.34 17.56
CA LEU A 7 1.19 -0.44 18.75
C LEU A 7 0.36 -1.73 18.81
N ILE A 8 -0.94 -1.65 18.54
CA ILE A 8 -1.81 -2.85 18.47
C ILE A 8 -1.30 -3.83 17.42
N ILE A 9 -0.98 -3.36 16.21
CA ILE A 9 -0.44 -4.20 15.13
C ILE A 9 0.87 -4.87 15.59
N ALA A 10 1.79 -4.10 16.17
CA ALA A 10 3.09 -4.61 16.61
C ALA A 10 2.96 -5.68 17.71
N VAL A 11 2.15 -5.42 18.75
CA VAL A 11 1.90 -6.38 19.82
C VAL A 11 1.22 -7.64 19.27
N SER A 12 0.22 -7.48 18.41
CA SER A 12 -0.50 -8.60 17.80
C SER A 12 0.41 -9.46 16.93
N MET A 13 1.35 -8.84 16.21
CA MET A 13 2.37 -9.53 15.45
C MET A 13 3.29 -10.35 16.36
N CYS A 14 3.80 -9.76 17.44
CA CYS A 14 4.65 -10.48 18.41
C CYS A 14 3.92 -11.68 19.02
N VAL A 15 2.67 -11.48 19.46
CA VAL A 15 1.84 -12.55 20.03
C VAL A 15 1.57 -13.66 19.01
N GLY A 16 1.22 -13.29 17.77
CA GLY A 16 0.99 -14.25 16.69
C GLY A 16 2.23 -15.07 16.35
N VAL A 17 3.41 -14.44 16.30
CA VAL A 17 4.70 -15.12 16.06
C VAL A 17 5.02 -16.09 17.19
N VAL A 18 4.87 -15.67 18.45
CA VAL A 18 5.09 -16.56 19.61
C VAL A 18 4.17 -17.78 19.55
N GLY A 19 2.89 -17.58 19.26
CA GLY A 19 1.94 -18.68 19.06
C GLY A 19 2.38 -19.61 17.92
N ALA A 20 2.73 -19.06 16.76
CA ALA A 20 3.14 -19.84 15.59
C ALA A 20 4.40 -20.69 15.84
N LEU A 21 5.36 -20.19 16.64
CA LEU A 21 6.57 -20.92 16.98
C LEU A 21 6.31 -22.17 17.83
N THR A 22 5.17 -22.25 18.53
CA THR A 22 4.82 -23.44 19.33
C THR A 22 4.05 -24.50 18.55
N ALA A 23 3.64 -24.22 17.31
CA ALA A 23 2.81 -25.13 16.50
C ALA A 23 3.44 -26.52 16.27
N TYR A 24 4.77 -26.60 16.24
CA TYR A 24 5.54 -27.85 16.05
C TYR A 24 6.23 -28.33 17.33
N VAL A 25 5.84 -27.77 18.48
CA VAL A 25 6.49 -28.01 19.77
C VAL A 25 5.44 -28.41 20.82
N PRO A 26 4.72 -29.54 20.62
CA PRO A 26 3.71 -29.99 21.56
C PRO A 26 4.34 -30.26 22.94
N PRO A 27 3.61 -29.98 24.04
CA PRO A 27 4.06 -30.35 25.36
C PRO A 27 3.90 -31.86 25.59
N LEU A 28 4.85 -32.45 26.33
CA LEU A 28 4.82 -33.87 26.70
C LEU A 28 3.77 -34.19 27.79
N SER A 29 3.08 -33.16 28.32
CA SER A 29 1.92 -33.31 29.20
C SER A 29 0.66 -33.77 28.48
N LEU A 30 0.63 -33.77 27.14
CA LEU A 30 -0.47 -34.36 26.37
C LEU A 30 -0.52 -35.89 26.52
N SER A 31 -1.69 -36.47 26.23
CA SER A 31 -1.90 -37.92 26.26
C SER A 31 -0.99 -38.63 25.24
N ASP A 32 -0.58 -39.85 25.56
CA ASP A 32 0.31 -40.67 24.72
C ASP A 32 -0.31 -40.91 23.34
N SER A 33 -1.61 -41.21 23.31
CA SER A 33 -2.39 -41.36 22.07
C SER A 33 -2.33 -40.15 21.13
N SER A 34 -2.11 -38.94 21.66
CA SER A 34 -1.97 -37.74 20.85
C SER A 34 -0.57 -37.62 20.25
N LEU A 35 0.44 -38.17 20.93
CA LEU A 35 1.87 -38.01 20.63
C LEU A 35 2.50 -39.23 19.94
N GLU A 36 1.84 -40.39 19.98
CA GLU A 36 2.28 -41.62 19.35
C GLU A 36 2.44 -41.46 17.83
N ASN A 37 3.42 -42.16 17.28
CA ASN A 37 3.73 -42.21 15.84
C ASN A 37 4.17 -40.87 15.22
N LEU A 38 4.51 -39.86 16.04
CA LEU A 38 5.09 -38.61 15.53
C LEU A 38 6.60 -38.75 15.35
N THR A 39 7.13 -38.04 14.36
CA THR A 39 8.56 -38.05 14.05
C THR A 39 9.24 -36.83 14.64
N LEU A 40 10.31 -37.03 15.41
CA LEU A 40 11.11 -35.93 15.93
C LEU A 40 11.79 -35.14 14.81
N ASN A 41 11.61 -33.82 14.81
CA ASN A 41 12.29 -32.90 13.88
C ASN A 41 13.65 -32.41 14.41
N ALA A 42 13.90 -32.56 15.71
CA ALA A 42 15.18 -32.26 16.35
C ALA A 42 15.47 -33.30 17.45
N PRO A 43 16.74 -33.48 17.87
CA PRO A 43 17.07 -34.32 19.02
C PRO A 43 16.33 -33.84 20.29
N ALA A 44 15.95 -34.77 21.15
CA ALA A 44 15.18 -34.48 22.37
C ALA A 44 15.84 -35.08 23.62
N GLY A 45 15.76 -34.32 24.72
CA GLY A 45 16.33 -34.69 26.02
C GLY A 45 17.86 -34.67 26.07
N ASN A 46 18.42 -34.91 27.25
CA ASN A 46 19.85 -35.10 27.46
C ASN A 46 20.04 -36.20 28.51
N THR A 47 20.69 -37.31 28.16
CA THR A 47 21.05 -38.38 29.09
C THR A 47 22.29 -38.05 29.91
N SER A 48 23.13 -37.14 29.41
CA SER A 48 24.38 -36.77 30.04
C SER A 48 24.15 -35.65 31.06
N SER A 49 24.61 -35.88 32.30
CA SER A 49 24.72 -34.83 33.31
C SER A 49 25.83 -33.82 32.99
N ASP A 50 26.77 -34.18 32.11
CA ASP A 50 27.85 -33.29 31.68
C ASP A 50 27.35 -32.34 30.56
N PRO A 51 27.26 -31.02 30.82
CA PRO A 51 26.81 -30.04 29.83
C PRO A 51 27.76 -29.90 28.63
N ARG A 52 29.01 -30.40 28.72
CA ARG A 52 29.99 -30.32 27.63
C ARG A 52 29.84 -31.42 26.60
N LYS A 53 29.10 -32.50 26.91
CA LYS A 53 28.85 -33.63 26.01
C LYS A 53 27.37 -34.02 26.06
N PRO A 54 26.48 -33.23 25.43
CA PRO A 54 25.07 -33.57 25.37
C PRO A 54 24.90 -34.86 24.55
N ALA A 55 24.39 -35.90 25.20
CA ALA A 55 23.98 -37.14 24.54
C ALA A 55 22.44 -37.11 24.50
N PRO A 56 21.81 -36.86 23.35
CA PRO A 56 20.36 -36.76 23.29
C PRO A 56 19.71 -38.12 23.61
N ILE A 57 18.59 -38.11 24.34
CA ILE A 57 17.80 -39.33 24.63
C ILE A 57 17.24 -39.90 23.33
N ALA A 58 16.78 -39.01 22.45
CA ALA A 58 16.23 -39.37 21.15
C ALA A 58 16.90 -38.55 20.04
N THR A 59 17.27 -39.21 18.95
CA THR A 59 17.84 -38.55 17.77
C THR A 59 16.76 -37.96 16.87
N ARG A 60 17.14 -37.02 16.02
CA ARG A 60 16.27 -36.51 14.94
C ARG A 60 15.79 -37.68 14.07
N GLY A 61 14.50 -37.69 13.72
CA GLY A 61 13.89 -38.74 12.93
C GLY A 61 13.38 -39.94 13.72
N ALA A 62 13.66 -40.03 15.03
CA ALA A 62 13.07 -41.07 15.87
C ALA A 62 11.54 -40.91 15.96
N VAL A 63 10.84 -42.03 15.92
CA VAL A 63 9.39 -42.10 16.11
C VAL A 63 9.08 -42.13 17.61
N LEU A 64 8.11 -41.34 18.05
CA LEU A 64 7.65 -41.30 19.43
C LEU A 64 6.83 -42.58 19.74
N THR A 65 7.48 -43.55 20.40
CA THR A 65 6.83 -44.72 20.99
C THR A 65 6.46 -44.46 22.46
N PRO A 66 5.52 -45.22 23.06
CA PRO A 66 5.16 -45.06 24.47
C PRO A 66 6.36 -45.18 25.44
N GLU A 67 7.30 -46.07 25.15
CA GLU A 67 8.51 -46.26 25.96
C GLU A 67 9.44 -45.04 25.87
N LEU A 68 9.57 -44.48 24.66
CA LEU A 68 10.37 -43.27 24.44
C LEU A 68 9.73 -42.06 25.13
N LEU A 69 8.40 -41.92 25.08
CA LEU A 69 7.66 -40.88 25.77
C LEU A 69 7.84 -40.99 27.30
N ALA A 70 7.73 -42.20 27.86
CA ALA A 70 7.98 -42.43 29.29
C ALA A 70 9.42 -42.04 29.69
N THR A 71 10.41 -42.39 28.86
CA THR A 71 11.82 -42.03 29.08
C THR A 71 12.04 -40.52 29.03
N LEU A 72 11.46 -39.82 28.04
CA LEU A 72 11.56 -38.36 27.91
C LEU A 72 10.89 -37.63 29.08
N ARG A 73 9.74 -38.12 29.55
CA ARG A 73 9.05 -37.57 30.73
C ARG A 73 9.85 -37.80 32.02
N ALA A 74 10.42 -38.99 32.21
CA ALA A 74 11.29 -39.29 33.35
C ALA A 74 12.53 -38.38 33.39
N ALA A 75 13.02 -37.95 32.23
CA ALA A 75 14.10 -36.97 32.10
C ALA A 75 13.65 -35.50 32.20
N ASN A 76 12.40 -35.23 32.64
CA ASN A 76 11.82 -33.90 32.77
C ASN A 76 11.80 -33.06 31.48
N VAL A 77 11.78 -33.71 30.31
CA VAL A 77 11.60 -33.00 29.04
C VAL A 77 10.16 -32.49 28.98
N GLN A 78 9.99 -31.18 28.82
CA GLN A 78 8.66 -30.56 28.81
C GLN A 78 8.03 -30.54 27.41
N ARG A 79 8.87 -30.44 26.38
CA ARG A 79 8.45 -30.13 25.00
C ARG A 79 9.36 -30.82 24.00
N VAL A 80 8.79 -31.29 22.90
CA VAL A 80 9.52 -31.98 21.82
C VAL A 80 9.20 -31.34 20.47
N LYS A 81 10.18 -31.22 19.59
CA LYS A 81 9.99 -30.69 18.23
C LYS A 81 9.60 -31.85 17.31
N VAL A 82 8.42 -31.79 16.71
CA VAL A 82 7.88 -32.83 15.80
C VAL A 82 7.79 -32.33 14.36
N LYS A 83 7.71 -33.23 13.38
CA LYS A 83 7.51 -32.88 11.97
C LYS A 83 6.03 -32.65 11.64
N GLU A 84 5.14 -33.44 12.24
CA GLU A 84 3.73 -33.50 11.87
C GLU A 84 2.91 -32.48 12.66
N PHE A 85 2.30 -31.54 11.94
CA PHE A 85 1.39 -30.56 12.54
C PHE A 85 0.01 -31.16 12.82
N SER A 86 -0.59 -30.77 13.96
CA SER A 86 -2.01 -30.98 14.22
C SER A 86 -2.55 -29.86 15.12
N LEU A 87 -3.70 -29.32 14.75
CA LEU A 87 -4.36 -28.25 15.50
C LEU A 87 -4.75 -28.70 16.91
N ALA A 88 -5.16 -29.96 17.08
CA ALA A 88 -5.55 -30.53 18.38
C ALA A 88 -4.38 -30.60 19.38
N ARG A 89 -3.14 -30.60 18.88
CA ARG A 89 -1.92 -30.68 19.70
C ARG A 89 -1.29 -29.32 20.00
N TRP A 90 -1.87 -28.24 19.51
CA TRP A 90 -1.31 -26.90 19.63
C TRP A 90 -2.04 -26.10 20.72
N PRO A 91 -1.67 -26.24 22.01
CA PRO A 91 -2.41 -25.61 23.11
C PRO A 91 -2.47 -24.08 23.02
N GLU A 92 -1.46 -23.45 22.40
CA GLU A 92 -1.40 -22.00 22.21
C GLU A 92 -2.04 -21.50 20.90
N TRP A 93 -2.84 -22.31 20.19
CA TRP A 93 -3.47 -21.87 18.93
C TRP A 93 -4.30 -20.59 19.09
N TRP A 94 -4.89 -20.37 20.26
CA TRP A 94 -5.67 -19.17 20.58
C TRP A 94 -4.80 -17.90 20.58
N LEU A 95 -3.52 -17.96 20.96
CA LEU A 95 -2.59 -16.82 20.88
C LEU A 95 -2.38 -16.39 19.43
N PHE A 96 -2.23 -17.37 18.53
CA PHE A 96 -2.11 -17.09 17.10
C PHE A 96 -3.38 -16.43 16.55
N VAL A 97 -4.55 -16.97 16.90
CA VAL A 97 -5.84 -16.39 16.49
C VAL A 97 -6.02 -14.98 17.05
N LEU A 98 -5.66 -14.75 18.31
CA LEU A 98 -5.68 -13.42 18.92
C LEU A 98 -4.76 -12.43 18.17
N GLY A 99 -3.56 -12.88 17.78
CA GLY A 99 -2.64 -12.12 16.94
C GLY A 99 -3.26 -11.75 15.57
N CYS A 100 -3.89 -12.71 14.90
CA CYS A 100 -4.58 -12.47 13.63
C CYS A 100 -5.74 -11.45 13.77
N LEU A 101 -6.55 -11.59 14.82
CA LEU A 101 -7.65 -10.66 15.10
C LEU A 101 -7.14 -9.25 15.40
N GLY A 102 -6.08 -9.13 16.19
CA GLY A 102 -5.47 -7.84 16.52
C GLY A 102 -4.84 -7.14 15.30
N LEU A 103 -4.20 -7.91 14.40
CA LEU A 103 -3.72 -7.39 13.11
C LEU A 103 -4.87 -6.88 12.24
N GLY A 104 -5.95 -7.66 12.12
CA GLY A 104 -7.15 -7.26 11.37
C GLY A 104 -7.80 -5.99 11.94
N GLY A 105 -7.99 -5.94 13.25
CA GLY A 105 -8.54 -4.77 13.95
C GLY A 105 -7.66 -3.52 13.81
N GLY A 106 -6.34 -3.67 13.95
CA GLY A 106 -5.37 -2.59 13.74
C GLY A 106 -5.40 -2.04 12.32
N ALA A 107 -5.45 -2.91 11.30
CA ALA A 107 -5.57 -2.51 9.90
C ALA A 107 -6.87 -1.75 9.62
N MET A 108 -8.00 -2.22 10.19
CA MET A 108 -9.29 -1.53 10.07
C MET A 108 -9.27 -0.14 10.72
N LEU A 109 -8.64 0.02 11.90
CA LEU A 109 -8.46 1.32 12.55
C LEU A 109 -7.63 2.28 11.70
N VAL A 110 -6.52 1.83 11.11
CA VAL A 110 -5.71 2.66 10.21
C VAL A 110 -6.53 3.09 8.99
N ARG A 111 -7.32 2.16 8.41
CA ARG A 111 -8.19 2.45 7.26
C ARG A 111 -9.29 3.45 7.61
N SER A 112 -9.92 3.33 8.78
CA SER A 112 -10.99 4.24 9.21
C SER A 112 -10.44 5.64 9.51
N MET A 113 -9.27 5.74 10.15
CA MET A 113 -8.61 7.03 10.39
C MET A 113 -8.22 7.73 9.08
N ARG A 114 -7.74 6.99 8.07
CA ARG A 114 -7.46 7.55 6.73
C ARG A 114 -8.74 8.07 6.08
N ARG A 115 -9.84 7.30 6.12
CA ARG A 115 -11.15 7.73 5.61
C ARG A 115 -11.65 9.00 6.30
N LYS A 116 -11.55 9.08 7.63
CA LYS A 116 -11.94 10.28 8.39
C LYS A 116 -11.07 11.49 8.06
N ALA A 117 -9.76 11.32 7.92
CA ALA A 117 -8.86 12.42 7.55
C ALA A 117 -9.19 12.98 6.16
N VAL A 118 -9.50 12.09 5.20
CA VAL A 118 -9.94 12.49 3.85
C VAL A 118 -11.28 13.21 3.91
N ALA A 119 -12.27 12.66 4.62
CA ALA A 119 -13.57 13.31 4.80
C ALA A 119 -13.45 14.69 5.47
N ALA A 120 -12.57 14.84 6.47
CA ALA A 120 -12.31 16.13 7.13
C ALA A 120 -11.65 17.13 6.17
N SER A 121 -10.72 16.68 5.32
CA SER A 121 -10.13 17.55 4.29
C SER A 121 -11.14 18.00 3.24
N ILE A 122 -12.14 17.16 2.92
CA ILE A 122 -13.25 17.52 2.03
C ILE A 122 -14.20 18.51 2.73
N GLY A 123 -14.56 18.25 4.00
CA GLY A 123 -15.47 19.12 4.78
C GLY A 123 -14.89 20.50 5.09
N ALA A 124 -13.61 20.58 5.44
CA ALA A 124 -12.92 21.86 5.64
C ALA A 124 -12.82 22.69 4.33
N ARG A 125 -12.89 22.04 3.17
CA ARG A 125 -12.94 22.70 1.85
C ARG A 125 -14.36 23.16 1.46
N GLY A 126 -15.41 22.59 2.04
CA GLY A 126 -16.82 22.94 1.75
C GLY A 126 -17.44 24.02 2.64
N GLY A 127 -16.80 24.40 3.75
CA GLY A 127 -17.33 25.36 4.74
C GLY A 127 -16.97 26.84 4.51
N GLY A 128 -16.36 27.20 3.38
CA GLY A 128 -15.85 28.54 3.08
C GLY A 128 -16.87 29.58 2.61
N MET A 129 -18.14 29.50 3.03
CA MET A 129 -19.13 30.56 2.86
C MET A 129 -19.63 31.01 4.24
N GLY A 130 -18.88 31.91 4.88
CA GLY A 130 -19.29 32.51 6.15
C GLY A 130 -18.31 33.59 6.58
N GLY A 131 -18.67 34.84 6.32
CA GLY A 131 -17.79 36.01 6.46
C GLY A 131 -17.23 36.23 7.87
N GLY A 132 -15.96 36.62 7.91
CA GLY A 132 -15.28 37.12 9.10
C GLY A 132 -14.09 37.98 8.67
N VAL A 133 -14.12 39.24 9.06
CA VAL A 133 -13.18 40.30 8.68
C VAL A 133 -11.89 40.21 9.54
N MET A 134 -10.72 40.46 8.91
CA MET A 134 -9.36 40.74 9.44
C MET A 134 -8.38 39.57 9.71
N PRO A 135 -7.03 39.78 9.62
CA PRO A 135 -6.27 40.76 8.85
C PRO A 135 -5.22 40.15 7.90
N GLU A 136 -5.00 40.88 6.82
CA GLU A 136 -3.85 40.99 5.93
C GLU A 136 -2.56 40.24 6.35
N ARG A 137 -2.32 39.08 5.75
CA ARG A 137 -0.98 38.47 5.66
C ARG A 137 -0.79 37.86 4.27
N ALA A 138 -0.04 38.60 3.44
CA ALA A 138 0.58 38.20 2.17
C ALA A 138 -0.25 37.27 1.27
N ALA A 139 -1.08 37.90 0.42
CA ALA A 139 -1.79 37.26 -0.67
C ALA A 139 -0.82 36.61 -1.68
N GLY A 140 -0.72 35.29 -1.65
CA GLY A 140 -0.55 34.50 -2.88
C GLY A 140 -1.89 34.45 -3.62
N PRO A 141 -1.91 34.34 -4.97
CA PRO A 141 -3.14 34.47 -5.74
C PRO A 141 -4.18 33.39 -5.39
N ALA A 142 -5.36 33.89 -5.04
CA ALA A 142 -6.69 33.30 -4.93
C ALA A 142 -6.85 31.79 -5.24
N THR A 143 -7.21 31.04 -4.19
CA THR A 143 -8.43 30.21 -4.11
C THR A 143 -9.14 29.90 -5.43
N SER A 144 -8.55 29.01 -6.23
CA SER A 144 -9.33 28.20 -7.17
C SER A 144 -10.04 27.12 -6.36
N ALA A 145 -11.37 27.01 -6.52
CA ALA A 145 -12.11 25.86 -6.00
C ALA A 145 -11.35 24.58 -6.41
N THR A 146 -10.91 23.80 -5.43
CA THR A 146 -9.95 22.73 -5.69
C THR A 146 -10.68 21.63 -6.43
N LEU A 147 -10.51 21.59 -7.75
CA LEU A 147 -11.14 20.63 -8.64
C LEU A 147 -10.80 19.21 -8.17
N SER A 148 -11.77 18.32 -8.20
CA SER A 148 -11.53 16.89 -7.98
C SER A 148 -10.59 16.33 -9.05
N PRO A 149 -9.90 15.19 -8.82
CA PRO A 149 -9.01 14.60 -9.81
C PRO A 149 -9.64 14.37 -11.19
N ALA A 150 -10.91 13.95 -11.23
CA ALA A 150 -11.64 13.78 -12.49
C ALA A 150 -11.91 15.12 -13.17
N GLN A 151 -12.27 16.15 -12.42
CA GLN A 151 -12.46 17.51 -12.94
C GLN A 151 -11.14 18.14 -13.43
N LEU A 152 -10.01 17.79 -12.81
CA LEU A 152 -8.69 18.22 -13.30
C LEU A 152 -8.37 17.57 -14.65
N ILE A 153 -8.64 16.27 -14.81
CA ILE A 153 -8.50 15.59 -16.11
C ILE A 153 -9.43 16.22 -17.15
N ASP A 154 -10.67 16.54 -16.79
CA ASP A 154 -11.61 17.23 -17.67
C ASP A 154 -11.13 18.64 -18.06
N ALA A 155 -10.56 19.40 -17.12
CA ALA A 155 -9.97 20.70 -17.41
C ALA A 155 -8.78 20.59 -18.38
N MET A 156 -7.85 19.66 -18.15
CA MET A 156 -6.72 19.43 -19.07
C MET A 156 -7.19 19.05 -20.48
N ARG A 157 -8.25 18.25 -20.59
CA ARG A 157 -8.84 17.90 -21.89
C ARG A 157 -9.49 19.09 -22.57
N ALA A 158 -10.25 19.89 -21.83
CA ALA A 158 -10.88 21.09 -22.37
C ALA A 158 -9.83 22.08 -22.90
N ASP A 159 -8.75 22.27 -22.16
CA ASP A 159 -7.62 23.11 -22.55
C ASP A 159 -6.90 22.57 -23.80
N LEU A 160 -6.65 21.26 -23.89
CA LEU A 160 -6.08 20.65 -25.10
C LEU A 160 -6.99 20.82 -26.31
N GLU A 161 -8.30 20.62 -26.17
CA GLU A 161 -9.24 20.77 -27.29
C GLU A 161 -9.36 22.24 -27.72
N ALA A 162 -9.36 23.18 -26.77
CA ALA A 162 -9.32 24.61 -27.07
C ALA A 162 -8.03 25.00 -27.83
N LEU A 163 -6.88 24.47 -27.39
CA LEU A 163 -5.61 24.65 -28.08
C LEU A 163 -5.68 24.08 -29.51
N ARG A 164 -6.19 22.85 -29.70
CA ARG A 164 -6.36 22.26 -31.05
C ARG A 164 -7.23 23.12 -31.96
N GLY A 165 -8.34 23.65 -31.43
CA GLY A 165 -9.20 24.59 -32.14
C GLY A 165 -8.44 25.86 -32.58
N LYS A 166 -7.67 26.46 -31.65
CA LYS A 166 -6.82 27.63 -31.89
C LYS A 166 -5.75 27.36 -32.96
N LEU A 167 -5.10 26.20 -32.93
CA LEU A 167 -4.06 25.84 -33.91
C LEU A 167 -4.63 25.70 -35.32
N ARG A 168 -5.82 25.11 -35.49
CA ARG A 168 -6.49 25.01 -36.80
C ARG A 168 -6.83 26.36 -37.40
N ALA A 169 -7.19 27.34 -36.56
CA ALA A 169 -7.50 28.70 -36.99
C ALA A 169 -6.26 29.57 -37.27
N THR A 170 -5.06 29.10 -36.90
CA THR A 170 -3.83 29.89 -36.98
C THR A 170 -2.98 29.45 -38.18
N PRO A 171 -2.88 30.25 -39.26
CA PRO A 171 -2.22 29.81 -40.50
C PRO A 171 -0.70 29.84 -40.43
N ALA A 172 -0.11 30.73 -39.63
CA ALA A 172 1.33 30.86 -39.50
C ALA A 172 1.90 29.81 -38.53
N GLN A 173 2.88 29.03 -38.99
CA GLN A 173 3.55 28.00 -38.19
C GLN A 173 4.17 28.56 -36.90
N ARG A 174 4.87 29.69 -36.99
CA ARG A 174 5.50 30.34 -35.84
C ARG A 174 4.49 30.67 -34.73
N ASP A 175 3.31 31.14 -35.11
CA ASP A 175 2.27 31.50 -34.15
C ASP A 175 1.63 30.25 -33.51
N ARG A 176 1.50 29.16 -34.27
CA ARG A 176 1.06 27.85 -33.76
C ARG A 176 2.04 27.31 -32.72
N LEU A 177 3.32 27.27 -33.03
CA LEU A 177 4.38 26.82 -32.12
C LEU A 177 4.41 27.65 -30.83
N ALA A 178 4.34 28.98 -30.95
CA ALA A 178 4.28 29.87 -29.81
C ALA A 178 3.04 29.62 -28.93
N ALA A 179 1.87 29.36 -29.54
CA ALA A 179 0.66 29.01 -28.80
C ALA A 179 0.81 27.68 -28.04
N ILE A 180 1.43 26.65 -28.64
CA ILE A 180 1.69 25.36 -27.97
C ILE A 180 2.56 25.57 -26.73
N VAL A 181 3.68 26.29 -26.86
CA VAL A 181 4.62 26.53 -25.74
C VAL A 181 3.93 27.28 -24.60
N ALA A 182 3.16 28.31 -24.91
CA ALA A 182 2.46 29.11 -23.92
C ALA A 182 1.34 28.32 -23.20
N ASP A 183 0.44 27.71 -23.96
CA ASP A 183 -0.77 27.10 -23.41
C ASP A 183 -0.45 25.78 -22.67
N LEU A 184 0.45 24.94 -23.20
CA LEU A 184 0.92 23.74 -22.49
C LEU A 184 1.77 24.09 -21.25
N GLY A 185 2.59 25.13 -21.34
CA GLY A 185 3.37 25.62 -20.20
C GLY A 185 2.48 26.08 -19.05
N HIS A 186 1.36 26.74 -19.38
CA HIS A 186 0.35 27.11 -18.39
C HIS A 186 -0.30 25.87 -17.76
N MET A 187 -0.77 24.92 -18.58
CA MET A 187 -1.40 23.67 -18.13
C MET A 187 -0.50 22.85 -17.19
N GLN A 188 0.80 22.77 -17.46
CA GLN A 188 1.78 22.10 -16.60
C GLN A 188 1.85 22.74 -15.21
N GLN A 189 1.86 24.06 -15.15
CA GLN A 189 1.99 24.82 -13.90
C GLN A 189 0.69 24.81 -13.08
N THR A 190 -0.47 24.68 -13.73
CA THR A 190 -1.77 24.71 -13.07
C THR A 190 -2.33 23.31 -12.83
N HIS A 191 -2.81 22.64 -13.87
CA HIS A 191 -3.62 21.43 -13.77
C HIS A 191 -2.81 20.19 -13.44
N ILE A 192 -1.64 20.00 -14.08
CA ILE A 192 -0.79 18.82 -13.84
C ILE A 192 -0.26 18.86 -12.40
N ALA A 193 0.27 20.00 -11.96
CA ALA A 193 0.73 20.18 -10.58
C ALA A 193 -0.40 19.92 -9.56
N ALA A 194 -1.61 20.45 -9.79
CA ALA A 194 -2.76 20.21 -8.93
C ALA A 194 -3.16 18.73 -8.88
N PHE A 195 -3.13 18.02 -10.01
CA PHE A 195 -3.47 16.60 -10.08
C PHE A 195 -2.48 15.74 -9.29
N LEU A 196 -1.18 16.00 -9.43
CA LEU A 196 -0.13 15.30 -8.67
C LEU A 196 -0.28 15.51 -7.15
N ASN A 197 -0.65 16.72 -6.74
CA ASN A 197 -0.93 17.04 -5.33
C ASN A 197 -2.19 16.34 -4.78
N ALA A 198 -3.11 15.91 -5.64
CA ALA A 198 -4.31 15.17 -5.26
C ALA A 198 -4.08 13.67 -5.02
N ARG A 199 -2.83 13.18 -5.07
CA ARG A 199 -2.47 11.77 -4.83
C ARG A 199 -3.14 11.12 -3.60
N PRO A 200 -3.18 11.75 -2.40
CA PRO A 200 -3.81 11.14 -1.23
C PRO A 200 -5.32 10.90 -1.43
N GLU A 201 -5.99 11.83 -2.12
CA GLU A 201 -7.41 11.75 -2.44
C GLU A 201 -7.69 10.63 -3.44
N ILE A 202 -6.92 10.56 -4.53
CA ILE A 202 -7.01 9.50 -5.54
C ILE A 202 -6.79 8.13 -4.89
N THR A 203 -5.73 8.00 -4.07
CA THR A 203 -5.42 6.74 -3.36
C THR A 203 -6.52 6.35 -2.38
N ALA A 204 -7.15 7.32 -1.72
CA ALA A 204 -8.24 7.06 -0.80
C ALA A 204 -9.51 6.57 -1.52
N ARG A 205 -9.79 7.10 -2.72
CA ARG A 205 -10.96 6.75 -3.54
C ARG A 205 -10.77 5.42 -4.27
N LEU A 206 -9.66 5.26 -4.98
CA LEU A 206 -9.41 4.13 -5.89
C LEU A 206 -8.60 2.99 -5.26
N GLY A 207 -8.03 3.20 -4.08
CA GLY A 207 -7.02 2.30 -3.52
C GLY A 207 -5.68 2.38 -4.27
N LEU A 208 -4.67 1.65 -3.79
CA LEU A 208 -3.32 1.67 -4.37
C LEU A 208 -3.29 1.09 -5.80
N GLY A 209 -4.02 -0.01 -6.04
CA GLY A 209 -4.06 -0.63 -7.38
C GLY A 209 -4.78 0.22 -8.42
N GLY A 210 -5.87 0.88 -8.03
CA GLY A 210 -6.58 1.82 -8.92
C GLY A 210 -5.74 3.08 -9.19
N TYR A 211 -5.09 3.63 -8.16
CA TYR A 211 -4.13 4.72 -8.32
C TYR A 211 -3.01 4.36 -9.30
N ALA A 212 -2.38 3.19 -9.19
CA ALA A 212 -1.33 2.76 -10.10
C ALA A 212 -1.80 2.73 -11.56
N ARG A 213 -2.94 2.10 -11.83
CA ARG A 213 -3.51 2.02 -13.20
C ARG A 213 -3.87 3.39 -13.78
N LEU A 214 -4.34 4.33 -12.95
CA LEU A 214 -4.62 5.70 -13.38
C LEU A 214 -3.31 6.45 -13.67
N MET A 215 -2.33 6.36 -12.77
CA MET A 215 -1.04 7.02 -12.93
C MET A 215 -0.25 6.52 -14.12
N ASP A 216 -0.31 5.23 -14.45
CA ASP A 216 0.41 4.70 -15.62
C ASP A 216 0.00 5.41 -16.92
N VAL A 217 -1.30 5.62 -17.12
CA VAL A 217 -1.84 6.32 -18.29
C VAL A 217 -1.63 7.82 -18.17
N PHE A 218 -1.90 8.40 -17.00
CA PHE A 218 -1.69 9.83 -16.77
C PHE A 218 -0.24 10.26 -17.01
N SER A 219 0.74 9.50 -16.50
CA SER A 219 2.16 9.77 -16.72
C SER A 219 2.61 9.53 -18.16
N ALA A 220 1.87 8.74 -18.95
CA ALA A 220 2.09 8.67 -20.39
C ALA A 220 1.56 9.95 -21.08
N ALA A 221 0.38 10.45 -20.69
CA ALA A 221 -0.18 11.70 -21.19
C ALA A 221 0.74 12.89 -20.85
N GLU A 222 1.19 13.00 -19.60
CA GLU A 222 2.13 14.02 -19.15
C GLU A 222 3.42 14.02 -19.97
N ARG A 223 4.00 12.84 -20.25
CA ARG A 223 5.19 12.71 -21.11
C ARG A 223 4.92 13.20 -22.54
N ALA A 224 3.76 12.87 -23.11
CA ALA A 224 3.37 13.36 -24.43
C ALA A 224 3.21 14.89 -24.44
N ILE A 225 2.59 15.48 -23.41
CA ILE A 225 2.49 16.94 -23.23
C ILE A 225 3.88 17.58 -23.17
N ASN A 226 4.78 17.02 -22.35
CA ASN A 226 6.14 17.55 -22.20
C ASN A 226 6.93 17.46 -23.52
N ARG A 227 6.73 16.38 -24.29
CA ARG A 227 7.36 16.22 -25.60
C ARG A 227 6.79 17.21 -26.61
N ALA A 228 5.47 17.42 -26.63
CA ALA A 228 4.83 18.41 -27.49
C ALA A 228 5.34 19.83 -27.21
N TRP A 229 5.44 20.19 -25.93
CA TRP A 229 5.98 21.47 -25.49
C TRP A 229 7.45 21.67 -25.92
N SER A 230 8.28 20.65 -25.72
CA SER A 230 9.71 20.71 -26.08
C SER A 230 9.91 20.79 -27.60
N ALA A 231 9.22 19.94 -28.36
CA ALA A 231 9.27 19.96 -29.82
C ALA A 231 8.80 21.31 -30.39
N ALA A 232 7.78 21.92 -29.79
CA ALA A 232 7.33 23.25 -30.19
C ALA A 232 8.35 24.36 -29.87
N ALA A 233 9.04 24.27 -28.74
CA ALA A 233 10.11 25.19 -28.37
C ALA A 233 11.35 25.06 -29.30
N ASP A 234 11.56 23.87 -29.87
CA ASP A 234 12.62 23.55 -30.83
C ASP A 234 12.19 23.75 -32.31
N ASP A 235 11.05 24.41 -32.56
CA ASP A 235 10.46 24.66 -33.89
C ASP A 235 10.11 23.40 -34.72
N VAL A 236 9.93 22.24 -34.08
CA VAL A 236 9.55 20.95 -34.71
C VAL A 236 8.04 20.73 -34.68
N GLU A 237 7.32 21.39 -35.59
CA GLU A 237 5.85 21.43 -35.59
C GLU A 237 5.15 20.06 -35.68
N ASN A 238 5.55 19.22 -36.64
CA ASN A 238 4.86 17.94 -36.88
C ASN A 238 4.90 17.04 -35.64
N GLU A 239 6.07 16.94 -35.00
CA GLU A 239 6.24 16.16 -33.77
C GLU A 239 5.42 16.75 -32.62
N ALA A 240 5.36 18.09 -32.50
CA ALA A 240 4.56 18.76 -31.49
C ALA A 240 3.07 18.42 -31.64
N MET A 241 2.55 18.44 -32.88
CA MET A 241 1.17 18.11 -33.20
C MET A 241 0.85 16.63 -32.92
N GLU A 242 1.71 15.70 -33.36
CA GLU A 242 1.55 14.26 -33.10
C GLU A 242 1.51 13.96 -31.60
N CYS A 243 2.42 14.56 -30.82
CA CYS A 243 2.45 14.40 -29.38
C CYS A 243 1.22 15.00 -28.68
N LEU A 244 0.70 16.11 -29.19
CA LEU A 244 -0.50 16.76 -28.67
C LEU A 244 -1.76 15.91 -28.90
N ASP A 245 -1.92 15.35 -30.10
CA ASP A 245 -3.01 14.41 -30.39
C ASP A 245 -2.90 13.16 -29.51
N ARG A 246 -1.69 12.63 -29.33
CA ARG A 246 -1.45 11.48 -28.44
C ARG A 246 -1.78 11.80 -26.98
N ALA A 247 -1.45 13.00 -26.51
CA ALA A 247 -1.80 13.44 -25.16
C ALA A 247 -3.32 13.48 -24.95
N ALA A 248 -4.08 13.97 -25.93
CA ALA A 248 -5.54 14.02 -25.85
C ALA A 248 -6.15 12.61 -25.71
N GLU A 249 -5.71 11.64 -26.51
CA GLU A 249 -6.15 10.24 -26.40
C GLU A 249 -5.86 9.64 -25.02
N LEU A 250 -4.66 9.88 -24.49
CA LEU A 250 -4.26 9.35 -23.18
C LEU A 250 -5.05 9.99 -22.03
N LEU A 251 -5.42 11.27 -22.14
CA LEU A 251 -6.30 11.92 -21.15
C LEU A 251 -7.75 11.42 -21.23
N GLU A 252 -8.25 11.06 -22.41
CA GLU A 252 -9.53 10.35 -22.55
C GLU A 252 -9.51 9.02 -21.79
N GLU A 253 -8.46 8.23 -22.00
CA GLU A 253 -8.29 6.95 -21.32
C GLU A 253 -8.13 7.13 -19.81
N ALA A 254 -7.36 8.12 -19.37
CA ALA A 254 -7.17 8.43 -17.96
C ALA A 254 -8.50 8.79 -17.27
N LYS A 255 -9.38 9.55 -17.94
CA LYS A 255 -10.71 9.87 -17.41
C LYS A 255 -11.54 8.61 -17.15
N GLY A 256 -11.50 7.64 -18.06
CA GLY A 256 -12.19 6.36 -17.89
C GLY A 256 -11.72 5.54 -16.68
N ARG A 257 -10.54 5.87 -16.13
CA ARG A 257 -9.92 5.19 -14.98
C ARG A 257 -10.00 6.00 -13.67
N ALA A 258 -10.47 7.25 -13.71
CA ALA A 258 -10.48 8.18 -12.58
C ALA A 258 -11.76 8.07 -11.76
#